data_AF-D8G1H7-F1
#
_entry.id   AF-D8G1H7-F1
#
_cell.length_a   1.000
_cell.length_b   1.000
_cell.length_c   1.000
_cell.angle_alpha   90.00
_cell.angle_beta   90.00
_cell.angle_gamma   90.00
#
_symmetry.space_group_name_H-M   'P 1'
#
loop_
_entity.id
_entity.type
_entity.pdbx_description
1 polymer ?
#
loop_
_entity_poly.entity_id
_entity_poly.type
_entity_poly.pdbx_seq_one_letter_code
_entity_poly.pdbx_strand_id
1 'polypeptide(L)'
;MINLDIQGDGLNTISLVEETIKLKKEGEYSADNNDEVWCVFDRDSFPPQNFNAAITRAQSNDIKVAYSNEAFELWYLLHFNYYDTAMSRKNYKSMLTNLLGHKYEKNCPTIYDELKDKQEKAIKHAKRLLEAYNPPKPEQDNPSTTVHLLVIELNKFIH
;
A
#
# COMPACT_ATOMS: atom_id res chain seq x y z
N MET A 1 -19.80 14.00 0.91
CA MET A 1 -18.92 14.06 2.08
C MET A 1 -18.51 12.63 2.37
N ILE A 2 -17.21 12.35 2.46
CA ILE A 2 -16.70 10.99 2.68
C ILE A 2 -16.20 10.95 4.10
N ASN A 3 -16.53 9.88 4.80
CA ASN A 3 -15.98 9.62 6.12
C ASN A 3 -14.75 8.72 5.95
N LEU A 4 -13.60 9.16 6.44
CA LEU A 4 -12.39 8.35 6.46
C LEU A 4 -12.16 7.90 7.90
N ASP A 5 -12.23 6.59 8.11
CA ASP A 5 -11.83 5.95 9.35
C ASP A 5 -10.51 5.22 9.13
N ILE A 6 -9.50 5.56 9.94
CA ILE A 6 -8.14 5.04 9.81
C ILE A 6 -7.75 4.39 11.13
N GLN A 7 -7.67 3.06 11.12
CA GLN A 7 -7.27 2.25 12.26
C GLN A 7 -5.85 1.71 12.06
N GLY A 8 -5.00 1.86 13.08
CA GLY A 8 -3.59 1.45 13.03
C GLY A 8 -3.25 0.49 14.16
N ASP A 9 -3.28 -0.82 13.90
CA ASP A 9 -3.23 -1.81 14.99
C ASP A 9 -1.88 -2.50 15.22
N GLY A 10 -0.83 -2.18 14.46
CA GLY A 10 0.49 -2.82 14.65
C GLY A 10 0.47 -4.36 14.49
N LEU A 11 -0.63 -4.90 13.96
CA LEU A 11 -0.86 -6.32 13.75
C LEU A 11 -0.06 -6.83 12.56
N ASN A 12 0.24 -8.12 12.56
CA ASN A 12 0.75 -8.79 11.38
C ASN A 12 -0.32 -8.81 10.26
N THR A 13 0.09 -9.09 9.03
CA THR A 13 -0.77 -9.00 7.83
C THR A 13 -2.06 -9.81 7.93
N ILE A 14 -2.01 -11.03 8.48
CA ILE A 14 -3.21 -11.88 8.59
C ILE A 14 -4.12 -11.42 9.72
N SER A 15 -3.56 -11.04 10.87
CA SER A 15 -4.33 -10.54 12.01
C SER A 15 -5.04 -9.22 11.69
N LEU A 16 -4.40 -8.33 10.91
CA LEU A 16 -5.05 -7.11 10.39
C LEU A 16 -6.30 -7.45 9.56
N VAL A 17 -6.19 -8.41 8.64
CA VAL A 17 -7.32 -8.85 7.81
C VAL A 17 -8.40 -9.51 8.67
N GLU A 18 -8.03 -10.32 9.66
CA GLU A 18 -8.99 -10.97 10.56
C GLU A 18 -9.77 -9.97 11.41
N GLU A 19 -9.10 -8.95 11.98
CA GLU A 19 -9.77 -7.89 12.72
C GLU A 19 -10.68 -7.07 11.80
N THR A 20 -10.21 -6.73 10.60
CA THR A 20 -11.03 -6.01 9.60
C THR A 20 -12.31 -6.78 9.24
N ILE A 21 -12.22 -8.11 9.09
CA ILE A 21 -13.39 -8.97 8.85
C ILE A 21 -14.35 -8.93 10.04
N LYS A 22 -13.83 -8.92 11.27
CA LYS A 22 -14.64 -8.86 12.49
C LYS A 22 -15.41 -7.54 12.56
N LEU A 23 -14.76 -6.40 12.37
CA LEU A 23 -15.41 -5.08 12.36
C LEU A 23 -16.51 -4.99 11.28
N LYS A 24 -16.23 -5.53 10.09
CA LYS A 24 -17.23 -5.60 9.00
C LYS A 24 -18.44 -6.46 9.37
N LYS A 25 -18.24 -7.58 10.08
CA LYS A 25 -19.34 -8.45 10.54
C LYS A 25 -20.14 -7.87 11.70
N GLU A 26 -19.50 -7.05 12.52
CA GLU A 26 -20.15 -6.31 13.62
C GLU A 26 -20.99 -5.13 13.09
N GLY A 27 -20.94 -4.86 11.79
CA GLY A 27 -21.75 -3.86 11.10
C GLY A 27 -21.15 -2.46 11.14
N GLU A 28 -19.89 -2.31 11.57
CA GLU A 28 -19.21 -1.01 11.59
C GLU A 28 -18.96 -0.47 10.19
N TYR A 29 -18.70 -1.37 9.23
CA TYR A 29 -18.56 -1.05 7.81
C TYR A 29 -19.42 -2.00 7.00
N SER A 30 -20.26 -1.50 6.10
CA SER A 30 -21.14 -2.35 5.29
C SER A 30 -21.25 -1.89 3.84
N ALA A 31 -21.41 -2.86 2.94
CA ALA A 31 -21.67 -2.57 1.54
C ALA A 31 -22.99 -1.81 1.34
N ASP A 32 -23.98 -2.04 2.22
CA ASP A 32 -25.27 -1.33 2.21
C ASP A 32 -25.10 0.18 2.49
N ASN A 33 -24.07 0.56 3.23
CA ASN A 33 -23.68 1.96 3.45
C ASN A 33 -22.78 2.54 2.34
N ASN A 34 -22.47 1.75 1.30
CA ASN A 34 -21.44 2.04 0.30
C ASN A 34 -20.02 2.21 0.89
N ASP A 35 -19.70 1.50 1.98
CA ASP A 35 -18.37 1.55 2.57
C ASP A 35 -17.38 0.73 1.74
N GLU A 36 -16.23 1.34 1.42
CA GLU A 36 -15.08 0.63 0.86
C GLU A 36 -14.02 0.38 1.92
N VAL A 37 -13.75 -0.90 2.19
CA VAL A 37 -12.76 -1.31 3.20
C VAL A 37 -11.46 -1.73 2.54
N TRP A 38 -10.35 -1.14 2.99
CA TRP A 38 -9.01 -1.41 2.48
C TRP A 38 -8.05 -1.82 3.61
N CYS A 39 -7.35 -2.94 3.44
CA CYS A 39 -6.18 -3.25 4.27
C CYS A 39 -4.91 -2.77 3.56
N VAL A 40 -4.07 -2.02 4.27
CA VAL A 40 -2.78 -1.52 3.75
C VAL A 40 -1.63 -2.10 4.56
N PHE A 41 -0.70 -2.81 3.91
CA PHE A 41 0.42 -3.43 4.63
C PHE A 41 1.65 -3.70 3.75
N ASP A 42 2.81 -3.77 4.39
CA ASP A 42 4.05 -4.13 3.72
C ASP A 42 4.22 -5.66 3.67
N ARG A 43 4.93 -6.15 2.64
CA ARG A 43 5.48 -7.50 2.64
C ARG A 43 6.66 -7.52 3.61
N ASP A 44 6.37 -7.87 4.85
CA ASP A 44 7.39 -7.99 5.89
C ASP A 44 8.04 -9.39 5.96
N SER A 45 8.87 -9.62 6.97
CA SER A 45 9.64 -10.85 7.21
C SER A 45 8.80 -12.07 7.58
N PHE A 46 7.47 -11.94 7.61
CA PHE A 46 6.56 -13.04 7.90
C PHE A 46 6.61 -14.11 6.80
N PRO A 47 6.22 -15.37 7.11
CA PRO A 47 6.20 -16.44 6.13
C PRO A 47 5.43 -16.03 4.87
N PRO A 48 5.97 -16.27 3.65
CA PRO A 48 5.31 -15.91 2.39
C PRO A 48 3.86 -16.43 2.29
N GLN A 49 3.58 -17.58 2.90
CA GLN A 49 2.25 -18.19 2.97
C GLN A 49 1.24 -17.30 3.68
N ASN A 50 1.64 -16.59 4.74
CA ASN A 50 0.75 -15.71 5.49
C ASN A 50 0.37 -14.48 4.66
N PHE A 51 1.29 -13.98 3.82
CA PHE A 51 1.03 -12.84 2.95
C PHE A 51 -0.03 -13.17 1.90
N ASN A 52 0.12 -14.29 1.19
CA ASN A 52 -0.85 -14.72 0.19
C ASN A 52 -2.19 -15.14 0.82
N ALA A 53 -2.16 -15.77 2.01
CA ALA A 53 -3.36 -16.08 2.76
C ALA A 53 -4.12 -14.81 3.17
N ALA A 54 -3.43 -13.76 3.62
CA ALA A 54 -4.04 -12.47 3.97
C ALA A 54 -4.73 -11.83 2.75
N ILE A 55 -4.05 -11.79 1.59
CA ILE A 55 -4.65 -11.27 0.34
C ILE A 55 -5.90 -12.06 -0.04
N THR A 56 -5.80 -13.40 -0.08
CA THR A 56 -6.91 -14.28 -0.47
C THR A 56 -8.10 -14.14 0.47
N ARG A 57 -7.82 -14.02 1.78
CA ARG A 57 -8.86 -13.91 2.81
C ARG A 57 -9.55 -12.55 2.77
N ALA A 58 -8.81 -11.46 2.55
CA ALA A 58 -9.39 -10.14 2.37
C ALA A 58 -10.32 -10.11 1.15
N GLN A 59 -9.86 -10.62 0.00
CA GLN A 59 -10.65 -10.69 -1.23
C GLN A 59 -11.94 -11.51 -1.04
N SER A 60 -11.86 -12.65 -0.36
CA SER A 60 -13.03 -13.50 -0.06
C SER A 60 -14.07 -12.85 0.87
N ASN A 61 -13.75 -11.71 1.49
CA ASN A 61 -14.64 -10.96 2.38
C ASN A 61 -14.92 -9.55 1.85
N ASP A 62 -14.72 -9.31 0.54
CA ASP A 62 -14.89 -8.01 -0.11
C ASP A 62 -14.11 -6.89 0.60
N ILE A 63 -12.87 -7.19 0.97
CA ILE A 63 -11.90 -6.22 1.50
C ILE A 63 -10.79 -6.07 0.45
N LYS A 64 -10.55 -4.83 0.03
CA LYS A 64 -9.49 -4.50 -0.93
C LYS A 64 -8.14 -4.46 -0.23
N VAL A 65 -7.06 -4.72 -0.96
CA VAL A 65 -5.71 -4.77 -0.39
C VAL A 65 -4.75 -3.88 -1.18
N ALA A 66 -4.07 -2.99 -0.46
CA ALA A 66 -2.92 -2.26 -0.96
C ALA A 66 -1.65 -2.76 -0.24
N TYR A 67 -0.66 -3.22 -0.99
CA TYR A 67 0.59 -3.69 -0.40
C TYR A 67 1.82 -3.11 -1.10
N SER A 68 2.96 -3.17 -0.42
CA SER A 68 4.27 -2.85 -0.99
C SER A 68 5.33 -3.90 -0.62
N ASN A 69 6.14 -4.31 -1.59
CA ASN A 69 7.23 -5.27 -1.40
C ASN A 69 8.59 -4.59 -1.57
N GLU A 70 9.45 -4.50 -0.55
CA GLU A 70 9.26 -4.96 0.84
C GLU A 70 8.78 -3.89 1.84
N ALA A 71 8.58 -2.64 1.40
CA ALA A 71 8.20 -1.54 2.28
C ALA A 71 7.42 -0.44 1.57
N PHE A 72 6.59 0.28 2.32
CA PHE A 72 5.74 1.35 1.82
C PHE A 72 6.54 2.48 1.14
N GLU A 73 7.77 2.73 1.59
CA GLU A 73 8.66 3.72 0.97
C GLU A 73 8.93 3.48 -0.52
N LEU A 74 8.72 2.27 -1.04
CA LEU A 74 8.73 2.03 -2.48
C LEU A 74 7.75 2.96 -3.20
N TRP A 75 6.53 3.13 -2.67
CA TRP A 75 5.53 4.04 -3.22
C TRP A 75 6.05 5.48 -3.33
N TYR A 76 6.75 5.97 -2.30
CA TYR A 76 7.35 7.31 -2.33
C TYR A 76 8.45 7.44 -3.37
N LEU A 77 9.32 6.44 -3.50
CA LEU A 77 10.38 6.44 -4.50
C LEU A 77 9.83 6.49 -5.93
N LEU A 78 8.72 5.80 -6.19
CA LEU A 78 8.09 5.77 -7.51
C LEU A 78 7.59 7.15 -7.98
N HIS A 79 7.40 8.13 -7.09
CA HIS A 79 7.09 9.52 -7.47
C HIS A 79 8.27 10.20 -8.18
N PHE A 80 9.50 9.77 -7.92
CA PHE A 80 10.69 10.36 -8.50
C PHE A 80 11.14 9.58 -9.73
N ASN A 81 11.38 8.28 -9.60
CA ASN A 81 11.96 7.45 -10.66
C ASN A 81 11.33 6.07 -10.70
N TYR A 82 11.52 5.36 -11.81
CA TYR A 82 11.16 3.96 -11.93
C TYR A 82 12.22 3.10 -11.25
N TYR A 83 11.79 2.20 -10.36
CA TYR A 83 12.66 1.26 -9.65
C TYR A 83 12.13 -0.16 -9.83
N ASP A 84 12.94 -1.03 -10.42
CA ASP A 84 12.63 -2.43 -10.74
C ASP A 84 13.61 -3.43 -10.11
N THR A 85 14.57 -2.94 -9.33
CA THR A 85 15.57 -3.75 -8.65
C THR A 85 15.27 -3.80 -7.16
N ALA A 86 15.29 -5.01 -6.58
CA ALA A 86 15.07 -5.21 -5.15
C ALA A 86 16.13 -4.46 -4.33
N MET A 87 15.70 -3.74 -3.30
CA MET A 87 16.56 -2.96 -2.42
C MET A 87 16.14 -3.15 -0.97
N SER A 88 17.12 -3.09 -0.06
CA SER A 88 16.83 -3.16 1.37
C SER A 88 16.11 -1.89 1.85
N ARG A 89 15.26 -2.01 2.87
CA ARG A 89 14.62 -0.87 3.56
C ARG A 89 15.58 0.26 3.95
N LYS A 90 16.83 -0.06 4.30
CA LYS A 90 17.85 0.95 4.66
C LYS A 90 18.18 1.86 3.49
N ASN A 91 18.18 1.33 2.26
CA ASN A 91 18.45 2.10 1.05
C ASN A 91 17.30 3.06 0.73
N TYR A 92 16.04 2.67 1.00
CA TYR A 92 14.89 3.55 0.75
C TYR A 92 14.99 4.87 1.52
N LYS A 93 15.38 4.82 2.80
CA LYS A 93 15.53 6.03 3.61
C LYS A 93 16.62 6.97 3.09
N SER A 94 17.78 6.45 2.70
CA SER A 94 18.86 7.28 2.16
C SER A 94 18.52 7.86 0.79
N MET A 95 17.88 7.07 -0.07
CA MET A 95 17.42 7.52 -1.38
C MET A 95 16.35 8.60 -1.27
N LEU A 96 15.32 8.40 -0.43
CA LEU A 96 14.31 9.42 -0.17
C LEU A 96 14.92 10.69 0.39
N THR A 97 15.84 10.57 1.35
CA THR A 97 16.55 11.75 1.90
C THR A 97 17.22 12.58 0.80
N ASN A 98 17.88 11.91 -0.15
CA ASN A 98 18.54 12.60 -1.26
C ASN A 98 17.54 13.21 -2.25
N LEU A 99 16.45 12.50 -2.55
CA LEU A 99 15.44 12.93 -3.53
C LEU A 99 14.55 14.07 -3.01
N LEU A 100 14.26 14.09 -1.72
CA LEU A 100 13.49 15.14 -1.06
C LEU A 100 14.35 16.39 -0.80
N GLY A 101 15.68 16.25 -0.78
CA GLY A 101 16.60 17.35 -0.44
C GLY A 101 16.66 17.65 1.06
N HIS A 102 15.97 16.85 1.89
CA HIS A 102 16.06 16.88 3.34
C HIS A 102 15.95 15.47 3.91
N LYS A 103 16.33 15.29 5.18
CA LYS A 103 16.26 14.00 5.87
C LYS A 103 14.82 13.48 5.86
N TYR A 104 14.64 12.28 5.30
CA TYR A 104 13.37 11.55 5.38
C TYR A 104 13.16 11.00 6.80
N GLU A 105 12.00 11.27 7.37
CA GLU A 105 11.54 10.71 8.63
C GLU A 105 10.19 10.02 8.44
N LYS A 106 10.04 8.85 9.08
CA LYS A 106 8.78 8.12 9.05
C LYS A 106 7.73 9.01 9.72
N ASN A 107 6.60 9.23 9.05
CA ASN A 107 5.53 10.16 9.46
C ASN A 107 5.86 11.64 9.28
N CYS A 108 6.74 12.00 8.34
CA CYS A 108 6.94 13.39 7.95
C CYS A 108 5.60 13.99 7.46
N PRO A 109 5.05 15.03 8.10
CA PRO A 109 3.71 15.54 7.81
C PRO A 109 3.62 16.20 6.43
N THR A 110 4.74 16.66 5.87
CA THR A 110 4.82 17.34 4.58
C THR A 110 4.95 16.38 3.40
N ILE A 111 5.13 15.07 3.65
CA ILE A 111 5.43 14.09 2.60
C ILE A 111 4.33 14.01 1.54
N TYR A 112 3.06 14.21 1.91
CA TYR A 112 1.97 14.20 0.95
C TYR A 112 2.09 15.38 -0.02
N ASP A 113 2.27 16.60 0.50
CA ASP A 113 2.34 17.81 -0.32
C ASP A 113 3.58 17.81 -1.25
N GLU A 114 4.71 17.29 -0.77
CA GLU A 114 5.94 17.18 -1.56
C GLU A 114 5.85 16.21 -2.75
N LEU A 115 4.97 15.20 -2.63
CA LEU A 115 4.80 14.12 -3.59
C LEU A 115 3.58 14.29 -4.48
N LYS A 116 2.55 15.04 -4.05
CA LYS A 116 1.25 15.18 -4.74
C LYS A 116 1.38 15.47 -6.24
N ASP A 117 2.21 16.44 -6.62
CA ASP A 117 2.37 16.85 -8.03
C ASP A 117 3.01 15.76 -8.92
N LYS A 118 3.60 14.72 -8.31
CA LYS A 118 4.27 13.62 -9.00
C LYS A 118 3.46 12.32 -8.93
N GLN A 119 2.25 12.36 -8.37
CA GLN A 119 1.45 11.16 -8.10
C GLN A 119 1.08 10.38 -9.37
N GLU A 120 0.76 11.07 -10.47
CA GLU A 120 0.51 10.42 -11.77
C GLU A 120 1.72 9.61 -12.26
N LYS A 121 2.93 10.11 -12.03
CA LYS A 121 4.19 9.42 -12.37
C LYS A 121 4.35 8.16 -11.52
N ALA A 122 4.06 8.24 -10.22
CA ALA A 122 4.09 7.08 -9.33
C ALA A 122 3.08 6.00 -9.75
N ILE A 123 1.85 6.40 -10.12
CA ILE A 123 0.83 5.48 -10.64
C ILE A 123 1.34 4.75 -11.89
N LYS A 124 1.92 5.47 -12.85
CA LYS A 124 2.48 4.88 -14.07
C LYS A 124 3.59 3.88 -13.78
N HIS A 125 4.51 4.24 -12.88
CA HIS A 125 5.60 3.34 -12.50
C HIS A 125 5.12 2.09 -11.77
N ALA A 126 4.16 2.22 -10.85
CA ALA A 126 3.60 1.11 -10.10
C ALA A 126 2.83 0.13 -10.99
N LYS A 127 2.03 0.64 -11.95
CA LYS A 127 1.36 -0.20 -12.96
C LYS A 127 2.37 -1.01 -13.77
N ARG A 128 3.40 -0.33 -14.29
CA ARG A 128 4.48 -0.99 -15.05
C ARG A 128 5.19 -2.07 -14.23
N LEU A 129 5.40 -1.81 -12.93
CA LEU A 129 6.05 -2.77 -12.04
C LEU A 129 5.18 -4.01 -11.82
N LEU A 130 3.87 -3.82 -11.61
CA LEU A 130 2.92 -4.92 -11.43
C LEU A 130 2.77 -5.77 -12.70
N GLU A 131 2.72 -5.13 -13.88
CA GLU A 131 2.62 -5.79 -15.19
C GLU A 131 3.88 -6.60 -15.57
N ALA A 132 5.03 -6.32 -14.96
CA ALA A 132 6.28 -7.02 -15.23
C ALA A 132 6.30 -8.47 -14.69
N TYR A 133 5.41 -8.81 -13.75
CA TYR A 133 5.33 -10.14 -13.14
C TYR A 133 4.20 -10.95 -13.75
N ASN A 134 4.55 -11.97 -14.54
CA ASN A 134 3.58 -12.87 -15.19
C ASN A 134 4.05 -14.34 -15.13
N PRO A 135 3.37 -15.24 -14.39
CA PRO A 135 2.22 -14.94 -13.52
C PRO A 135 2.66 -14.15 -12.26
N PRO A 136 1.77 -13.31 -11.69
CA PRO A 136 2.08 -12.56 -10.47
C PRO A 136 2.24 -13.49 -9.27
N LYS A 137 3.22 -13.19 -8.42
CA LYS A 137 3.51 -13.88 -7.15
C LYS A 137 3.73 -12.83 -6.06
N PRO A 138 2.66 -12.23 -5.51
CA PRO A 138 2.73 -11.06 -4.62
C PRO A 138 3.75 -11.17 -3.46
N GLU A 139 3.95 -12.37 -2.94
CA GLU A 139 4.87 -12.67 -1.85
C GLU A 139 6.36 -12.68 -2.25
N GLN A 140 6.64 -12.82 -3.55
CA GLN A 140 7.97 -12.88 -4.16
C GLN A 140 8.28 -11.67 -5.05
N ASP A 141 7.26 -11.04 -5.64
CA ASP A 141 7.39 -9.92 -6.58
C ASP A 141 8.02 -8.71 -5.89
N ASN A 142 9.34 -8.56 -6.02
CA ASN A 142 10.14 -7.55 -5.33
C ASN A 142 11.09 -6.84 -6.32
N PRO A 143 10.93 -5.53 -6.56
CA PRO A 143 9.94 -4.64 -5.95
C PRO A 143 8.56 -4.78 -6.59
N SER A 144 7.49 -4.56 -5.83
CA SER A 144 6.11 -4.48 -6.35
C SER A 144 5.21 -3.70 -5.40
N THR A 145 4.17 -3.02 -5.90
CA THR A 145 3.20 -2.33 -5.04
C THR A 145 1.82 -2.18 -5.71
N THR A 146 0.76 -2.40 -4.94
CA THR A 146 -0.63 -2.15 -5.34
C THR A 146 -1.20 -0.88 -4.70
N VAL A 147 -0.40 -0.08 -3.99
CA VAL A 147 -0.83 1.19 -3.37
C VAL A 147 -1.43 2.17 -4.39
N HIS A 148 -0.95 2.12 -5.63
CA HIS A 148 -1.52 2.92 -6.71
C HIS A 148 -3.01 2.65 -6.96
N LEU A 149 -3.53 1.44 -6.67
CA LEU A 149 -4.95 1.14 -6.80
C LEU A 149 -5.77 1.87 -5.74
N LEU A 150 -5.30 1.90 -4.49
CA LEU A 150 -5.91 2.67 -3.41
C LEU A 150 -5.89 4.16 -3.72
N VAL A 151 -4.76 4.69 -4.20
CA VAL A 151 -4.63 6.11 -4.53
C VAL A 151 -5.54 6.51 -5.69
N ILE A 152 -5.66 5.68 -6.74
CA ILE A 152 -6.62 5.91 -7.83
C ILE A 152 -8.05 5.99 -7.29
N GLU A 153 -8.41 5.12 -6.33
CA GLU A 153 -9.72 5.14 -5.70
C GLU A 153 -9.94 6.44 -4.90
N LEU A 154 -9.00 6.79 -4.02
CA LEU A 154 -9.04 8.00 -3.22
C LEU A 154 -9.11 9.27 -4.08
N ASN A 155 -8.44 9.30 -5.24
CA ASN A 155 -8.47 10.44 -6.13
C ASN A 155 -9.84 10.73 -6.75
N LYS A 156 -10.76 9.75 -6.80
CA LYS A 156 -12.14 9.97 -7.29
C LYS A 156 -12.93 10.93 -6.41
N PHE A 157 -12.40 11.21 -5.22
CA PHE A 157 -13.07 11.93 -4.15
C PHE A 157 -12.42 13.27 -3.82
N ILE A 158 -11.26 13.54 -4.40
CA ILE A 158 -10.51 14.79 -4.22
C ILE A 158 -10.89 15.70 -5.40
N HIS A 159 -11.83 16.62 -5.17
CA HIS A 159 -12.26 17.66 -6.11
C HIS A 159 -12.02 19.04 -5.49
#